data_AF-A0A1G1ZRQ1-F1
#
_entry.id   AF-A0A1G1ZRQ1-F1
#
_cell.length_a   1.000
_cell.length_b   1.000
_cell.length_c   1.000
_cell.angle_alpha   90.00
_cell.angle_beta   90.00
_cell.angle_gamma   90.00
#
_symmetry.space_group_name_H-M   'P 1'
#
loop_
_entity.id
_entity.type
_entity.pdbx_description
1 polymer ?
#
loop_
_entity_poly.entity_id
_entity_poly.type
_entity_poly.pdbx_seq_one_letter_code
_entity_poly.pdbx_strand_id
1 'polypeptide(L)'
;MDMVQKKQPITLSDFLKNRILWKVYVLWFARRIVPLMLLQVAVIVVSLKLFGDNVFVSKVLQNIGVVSGDGYWQVFKYLVAVFAQTRLIVQAVVVLALGVVALLLRDVLRSIFTYRSLWRRKE
;
A
#
# COMPACT_ATOMS: atom_id res chain seq x y z
N MET A 1 -30.70 19.72 -36.66
CA MET A 1 -29.72 19.64 -37.77
C MET A 1 -28.56 18.83 -37.22
N ASP A 2 -28.70 17.52 -37.29
CA ASP A 2 -27.89 16.57 -36.51
C ASP A 2 -26.61 16.24 -37.26
N MET A 3 -25.48 16.60 -36.68
CA MET A 3 -24.17 16.17 -37.18
C MET A 3 -23.95 14.71 -36.82
N VAL A 4 -24.34 13.83 -37.73
CA VAL A 4 -24.02 12.40 -37.70
C VAL A 4 -22.51 12.24 -37.79
N GLN A 5 -21.86 11.91 -36.67
CA GLN A 5 -20.44 11.54 -36.67
C GLN A 5 -20.23 10.28 -37.52
N LYS A 6 -19.59 10.46 -38.69
CA LYS A 6 -19.18 9.38 -39.57
C LYS A 6 -18.06 8.58 -38.88
N LYS A 7 -18.42 7.43 -38.29
CA LYS A 7 -17.48 6.48 -37.69
C LYS A 7 -16.56 5.94 -38.80
N GLN A 8 -15.34 6.44 -38.85
CA GLN A 8 -14.30 6.00 -39.80
C GLN A 8 -14.04 4.50 -39.59
N PRO A 9 -13.92 3.69 -40.66
CA PRO A 9 -13.65 2.26 -40.52
C PRO A 9 -12.26 2.07 -39.93
N ILE A 10 -12.17 1.34 -38.82
CA ILE A 10 -10.90 1.06 -38.15
C ILE A 10 -10.05 0.22 -39.10
N THR A 11 -8.93 0.76 -39.55
CA THR A 11 -8.06 0.07 -40.52
C THR A 11 -7.16 -0.93 -39.80
N LEU A 12 -6.74 -2.00 -40.49
CA LEU A 12 -5.78 -3.00 -39.96
C LEU A 12 -4.47 -2.34 -39.49
N SER A 13 -4.05 -1.26 -40.14
CA SER A 13 -2.92 -0.42 -39.74
C SER A 13 -3.12 0.25 -38.39
N ASP A 14 -4.34 0.70 -38.06
CA ASP A 14 -4.64 1.33 -36.76
C ASP A 14 -4.57 0.31 -35.62
N PHE A 15 -5.03 -0.93 -35.85
CA PHE A 15 -4.89 -2.03 -34.88
C PHE A 15 -3.42 -2.36 -34.59
N LEU A 16 -2.60 -2.48 -35.63
CA LEU A 16 -1.18 -2.76 -35.49
C LEU A 16 -0.45 -1.61 -34.79
N LYS A 17 -0.75 -0.36 -35.17
CA LYS A 17 -0.19 0.84 -34.56
C LYS A 17 -0.56 0.95 -33.08
N ASN A 18 -1.82 0.69 -32.73
CA ASN A 18 -2.28 0.69 -31.33
C ASN A 18 -1.58 -0.39 -30.50
N ARG A 19 -1.37 -1.59 -31.06
CA ARG A 19 -0.67 -2.68 -30.38
C ARG A 19 0.80 -2.35 -30.09
N ILE A 20 1.47 -1.67 -31.04
CA ILE A 20 2.86 -1.22 -30.88
C ILE A 20 2.92 -0.08 -29.85
N LEU A 21 2.02 0.89 -29.93
CA LEU A 21 1.92 1.97 -28.95
C LEU A 21 1.75 1.42 -27.54
N TRP A 22 0.85 0.47 -27.34
CA TRP A 22 0.62 -0.13 -26.04
C TRP A 22 1.88 -0.81 -25.49
N LYS A 23 2.62 -1.55 -26.32
CA LYS A 23 3.91 -2.15 -25.91
C LYS A 23 4.94 -1.10 -25.49
N VAL A 24 5.06 0.00 -26.23
CA VAL A 24 5.99 1.09 -25.90
C VAL A 24 5.60 1.77 -24.59
N TYR A 25 4.30 2.05 -24.40
CA TYR A 25 3.79 2.60 -23.15
C TYR A 25 4.01 1.68 -21.96
N VAL A 26 3.75 0.38 -22.12
CA VAL A 26 4.00 -0.61 -21.08
C VAL A 26 5.49 -0.70 -20.74
N LEU A 27 6.37 -0.68 -21.73
CA LEU A 27 7.82 -0.74 -21.49
C LEU A 27 8.33 0.53 -20.81
N TRP A 28 7.81 1.70 -21.21
CA TRP A 28 8.13 2.98 -20.58
C TRP A 28 7.60 3.05 -19.13
N PHE A 29 6.36 2.63 -18.92
CA PHE A 29 5.72 2.57 -17.60
C PHE A 29 6.47 1.58 -16.70
N ALA A 30 6.78 0.39 -17.19
CA ALA A 30 7.54 -0.61 -16.46
C ALA A 30 8.90 -0.05 -16.08
N ARG A 31 9.64 0.55 -17.02
CA ARG A 31 10.95 1.15 -16.75
C ARG A 31 10.91 2.27 -15.73
N ARG A 32 9.79 2.99 -15.60
CA ARG A 32 9.66 4.12 -14.65
C ARG A 32 9.14 3.68 -13.28
N ILE A 33 8.16 2.78 -13.24
CA ILE A 33 7.41 2.45 -12.02
C ILE A 33 7.94 1.17 -11.36
N VAL A 34 8.35 0.17 -12.14
CA VAL A 34 8.90 -1.08 -11.58
C VAL A 34 10.09 -0.82 -10.67
N PRO A 35 11.07 0.06 -10.99
CA PRO A 35 12.17 0.34 -10.07
C PRO A 35 11.71 0.93 -8.73
N LEU A 36 10.71 1.83 -8.75
CA LEU A 36 10.15 2.41 -7.53
C LEU A 36 9.40 1.38 -6.70
N MET A 37 8.62 0.51 -7.35
CA MET A 37 7.94 -0.60 -6.67
C MET A 37 8.94 -1.62 -6.12
N LEU A 38 9.98 -1.97 -6.87
CA LEU A 38 11.03 -2.87 -6.41
C LEU A 38 11.77 -2.29 -5.20
N LEU A 39 12.05 -0.99 -5.20
CA LEU A 39 12.64 -0.32 -4.03
C LEU A 39 11.73 -0.43 -2.81
N GLN A 40 10.43 -0.17 -2.97
CA GLN A 40 9.46 -0.32 -1.88
C GLN A 40 9.41 -1.76 -1.35
N VAL A 41 9.34 -2.75 -2.25
CA VAL A 41 9.34 -4.16 -1.88
C VAL A 41 10.64 -4.54 -1.17
N ALA A 42 11.79 -4.09 -1.67
CA ALA A 42 13.09 -4.34 -1.05
C ALA A 42 13.16 -3.76 0.36
N VAL A 43 12.70 -2.52 0.55
CA VAL A 43 12.61 -1.89 1.89
C VAL A 43 11.73 -2.72 2.81
N ILE A 44 10.54 -3.13 2.38
CA ILE A 44 9.64 -3.96 3.17
C ILE A 44 10.30 -5.29 3.57
N VAL A 45 10.94 -5.98 2.63
CA VAL A 45 11.62 -7.26 2.89
C VAL A 45 12.75 -7.10 3.89
N VAL A 46 13.59 -6.06 3.73
CA VAL A 46 14.69 -5.78 4.65
C VAL A 46 14.16 -5.43 6.05
N SER A 47 13.11 -4.59 6.12
CA SER A 47 12.44 -4.26 7.38
C SER A 47 11.87 -5.48 8.07
N LEU A 48 11.19 -6.37 7.35
CA LEU A 48 10.64 -7.62 7.91
C LEU A 48 11.75 -8.56 8.40
N LYS A 49 12.84 -8.67 7.66
CA LYS A 49 14.00 -9.47 8.08
C LYS A 49 14.62 -8.92 9.37
N LEU A 50 14.91 -7.62 9.41
CA LEU A 50 15.43 -6.97 10.62
C LEU A 50 14.48 -7.11 11.81
N PHE A 51 13.17 -7.02 11.56
CA PHE A 51 12.16 -7.23 12.59
C PHE A 51 12.18 -8.66 13.11
N GLY A 52 12.19 -9.66 12.23
CA GLY A 52 12.25 -11.08 12.61
C GLY A 52 13.52 -11.47 13.37
N ASP A 53 14.66 -10.91 12.99
CA ASP A 53 15.95 -11.17 13.65
C ASP A 53 16.05 -10.55 15.05
N ASN A 54 15.29 -9.47 15.32
CA ASN A 54 15.39 -8.71 16.58
C ASN A 54 14.15 -8.83 17.48
N VAL A 55 13.02 -9.34 16.96
CA VAL A 55 11.74 -9.39 17.69
C VAL A 55 11.23 -10.82 17.74
N PHE A 56 11.17 -11.36 18.95
CA PHE A 56 10.54 -12.66 19.21
C PHE A 56 9.03 -12.52 19.27
N VAL A 57 8.38 -12.52 18.11
CA VAL A 57 6.91 -12.39 17.98
C VAL A 57 6.18 -13.44 18.83
N SER A 58 6.71 -14.66 18.93
CA SER A 58 6.13 -15.72 19.76
C SER A 58 6.04 -15.33 21.25
N LYS A 59 7.07 -14.69 21.79
CA LYS A 59 7.09 -14.22 23.18
C LYS A 59 6.13 -13.06 23.39
N VAL A 60 6.03 -12.15 22.42
CA VAL A 60 5.07 -11.04 22.47
C VAL A 60 3.63 -11.57 22.46
N LEU A 61 3.30 -12.51 21.57
CA LEU A 61 1.95 -13.10 21.50
C LEU A 61 1.58 -13.91 22.75
N GLN A 62 2.52 -14.68 23.31
CA GLN A 62 2.30 -15.40 24.57
C GLN A 62 1.97 -14.43 25.72
N ASN A 63 2.75 -13.36 25.86
CA ASN A 63 2.52 -12.37 26.91
C ASN A 63 1.24 -11.55 26.68
N ILE A 64 0.87 -11.26 25.43
CA ILE A 64 -0.43 -10.64 25.13
C ILE A 64 -1.58 -11.54 25.56
N GLY A 65 -1.49 -12.86 25.33
CA GLY A 65 -2.49 -13.81 25.79
C GLY A 65 -2.69 -13.74 27.31
N VAL A 66 -1.60 -13.67 28.07
CA VAL A 66 -1.64 -13.52 29.53
C VAL A 66 -2.24 -12.17 29.95
N VAL A 67 -1.76 -11.07 29.38
CA VAL A 67 -2.20 -9.70 29.74
C VAL A 67 -3.63 -9.42 29.27
N SER A 68 -4.13 -10.12 28.25
CA SER A 68 -5.49 -9.93 27.74
C SER A 68 -6.57 -10.36 28.74
N GLY A 69 -6.24 -11.25 29.69
CA GLY A 69 -7.11 -11.62 30.80
C GLY A 69 -7.50 -10.45 31.70
N ASP A 70 -6.63 -9.44 31.81
CA ASP A 70 -6.82 -8.27 32.67
C ASP A 70 -7.45 -7.07 31.93
N GLY A 71 -7.81 -7.23 30.66
CA GLY A 71 -8.56 -6.27 29.85
C GLY A 71 -7.78 -5.58 28.72
N TYR A 72 -8.51 -5.10 27.72
CA TYR A 72 -7.95 -4.53 26.48
C TYR A 72 -6.98 -3.35 26.69
N TRP A 73 -7.19 -2.54 27.75
CA TRP A 73 -6.31 -1.40 28.04
C TRP A 73 -4.92 -1.84 28.52
N GLN A 74 -4.83 -2.98 29.22
CA GLN A 74 -3.56 -3.52 29.65
C GLN A 74 -2.73 -4.02 28.46
N VAL A 75 -3.38 -4.61 27.47
CA VAL A 75 -2.73 -5.04 26.23
C VAL A 75 -2.09 -3.85 25.51
N PHE A 76 -2.82 -2.73 25.42
CA PHE A 76 -2.27 -1.52 24.80
C PHE A 76 -1.05 -0.99 25.57
N LYS A 77 -1.13 -0.89 26.90
CA LYS A 77 0.01 -0.48 27.74
C LYS A 77 1.22 -1.40 27.58
N TYR A 78 0.97 -2.71 27.56
CA TYR A 78 2.02 -3.72 27.36
C TYR A 78 2.71 -3.52 26.01
N LEU A 79 1.94 -3.37 24.93
CA LEU A 79 2.49 -3.14 23.58
C LEU A 79 3.37 -1.89 23.52
N VAL A 80 2.92 -0.79 24.12
CA VAL A 80 3.70 0.46 24.18
C VAL A 80 4.97 0.29 25.01
N ALA A 81 4.89 -0.40 26.15
CA ALA A 81 6.05 -0.64 27.01
C ALA A 81 7.11 -1.52 26.33
N VAL A 82 6.68 -2.60 25.67
CA VAL A 82 7.59 -3.48 24.90
C VAL A 82 8.22 -2.72 23.75
N PHE A 83 7.44 -1.89 23.05
CA PHE A 83 7.95 -1.04 21.98
C PHE A 83 9.02 -0.06 22.47
N ALA A 84 8.79 0.60 23.61
CA ALA A 84 9.74 1.55 24.20
C ALA A 84 11.04 0.88 24.66
N GLN A 85 11.02 -0.40 25.00
CA GLN A 85 12.19 -1.17 25.43
C GLN A 85 12.95 -1.85 24.29
N THR A 86 12.39 -1.89 23.07
CA THR A 86 13.09 -2.44 21.90
C THR A 86 14.26 -1.58 21.43
N ARG A 87 15.18 -2.20 20.66
CA ARG A 87 16.31 -1.50 20.02
C ARG A 87 15.82 -0.35 19.13
N LEU A 88 16.56 0.76 19.11
CA LEU A 88 16.23 1.96 18.31
C LEU A 88 15.98 1.65 16.82
N ILE A 89 16.74 0.71 16.25
CA ILE A 89 16.58 0.27 14.85
C ILE A 89 15.19 -0.32 14.62
N VAL A 90 14.72 -1.17 15.54
CA VAL A 90 13.38 -1.78 15.45
C VAL A 90 12.30 -0.72 15.63
N GLN A 91 12.49 0.21 16.56
CA GLN A 91 11.56 1.32 16.75
C GLN A 91 11.40 2.17 15.49
N ALA A 92 12.52 2.53 14.85
CA ALA A 92 12.52 3.29 13.60
C ALA A 92 11.80 2.53 12.47
N VAL A 93 12.05 1.22 12.33
CA VAL A 93 11.39 0.38 11.32
C VAL A 93 9.88 0.32 11.53
N VAL A 94 9.42 0.12 12.77
CA VAL A 94 7.99 0.07 13.08
C VAL A 94 7.32 1.42 12.84
N VAL A 95 7.97 2.54 13.23
CA VAL A 95 7.45 3.89 12.96
C VAL A 95 7.35 4.16 11.46
N LEU A 96 8.37 3.80 10.68
CA LEU A 96 8.32 3.90 9.22
C LEU A 96 7.19 3.06 8.62
N ALA A 97 7.04 1.81 9.08
CA ALA A 97 5.97 0.93 8.62
C ALA A 97 4.58 1.51 8.95
N LEU A 98 4.37 2.03 10.16
CA LEU A 98 3.13 2.71 10.56
C LEU A 98 2.88 3.96 9.70
N GLY A 99 3.93 4.72 9.38
CA GLY A 99 3.85 5.86 8.47
C GLY A 99 3.37 5.46 7.06
N VAL A 100 3.92 4.39 6.49
CA VAL A 100 3.48 3.85 5.20
C VAL A 100 2.02 3.40 5.26
N VAL A 101 1.63 2.67 6.30
CA VAL A 101 0.24 2.24 6.50
C VAL A 101 -0.70 3.45 6.63
N ALA A 102 -0.31 4.50 7.35
CA ALA A 102 -1.10 5.72 7.49
C ALA A 102 -1.28 6.46 6.15
N LEU A 103 -0.24 6.50 5.32
CA LEU A 103 -0.32 7.06 3.96
C LEU A 103 -1.26 6.24 3.07
N LEU A 104 -1.15 4.90 3.11
CA LEU A 104 -2.07 4.03 2.38
C LEU A 104 -3.51 4.21 2.85
N LEU A 105 -3.74 4.30 4.17
CA LEU A 105 -5.06 4.52 4.72
C LEU A 105 -5.63 5.88 4.29
N ARG A 106 -4.81 6.93 4.26
CA ARG A 106 -5.19 8.24 3.73
C ARG A 106 -5.63 8.16 2.27
N ASP A 107 -4.88 7.43 1.44
CA ASP A 107 -5.21 7.29 0.01
C ASP A 107 -6.51 6.48 -0.19
N VAL A 108 -6.70 5.41 0.59
CA VAL A 108 -7.95 4.63 0.60
C VAL A 108 -9.14 5.49 1.02
N LEU A 109 -9.02 6.22 2.13
CA LEU A 109 -10.07 7.12 2.61
C LEU A 109 -10.39 8.17 1.54
N ARG A 110 -9.37 8.80 0.94
CA ARG A 110 -9.56 9.78 -0.13
C ARG A 110 -10.30 9.18 -1.32
N SER A 111 -9.93 7.97 -1.74
CA SER A 111 -10.60 7.25 -2.83
C SER A 111 -12.08 6.98 -2.50
N ILE A 112 -12.37 6.52 -1.28
CA ILE A 112 -13.75 6.29 -0.82
C ILE A 112 -14.55 7.60 -0.77
N PHE A 113 -13.97 8.68 -0.23
CA PHE A 113 -14.63 9.99 -0.18
C PHE A 113 -14.91 10.54 -1.59
N THR A 114 -13.97 10.40 -2.53
CA THR A 114 -14.16 10.79 -3.92
C THR A 114 -15.23 9.95 -4.61
N TYR A 115 -15.26 8.63 -4.37
CA TYR A 115 -16.30 7.76 -4.90
C TYR A 115 -17.70 8.13 -4.34
N ARG A 116 -17.77 8.42 -3.03
CA ARG A 116 -19.00 8.86 -2.36
C ARG A 116 -19.48 10.23 -2.83
N SER A 117 -18.58 11.16 -3.16
CA SER A 117 -18.95 12.49 -3.67
C SER A 117 -19.43 12.46 -5.12
N LEU A 118 -18.92 11.54 -5.93
CA LEU A 118 -19.39 11.29 -7.30
C LEU A 118 -20.78 10.64 -7.34
N TRP A 119 -21.06 9.71 -6.42
CA TRP A 119 -22.40 9.10 -6.30
C TRP A 119 -23.48 10.14 -5.99
N ARG A 120 -23.19 11.09 -5.10
CA ARG A 120 -24.12 12.13 -4.65
C ARG A 120 -24.45 13.23 -5.69
N ARG A 121 -23.81 13.22 -6.87
CA ARG A 121 -24.11 14.15 -7.99
C ARG A 121 -24.97 13.52 -9.09
N LYS A 122 -25.32 12.23 -8.96
CA LYS A 122 -26.19 11.52 -9.92
C LYS A 122 -27.64 11.41 -9.46
N GLU A 123 -27.92 11.79 -8.21
CA GLU A 123 -29.26 12.12 -7.71
C GLU A 123 -29.50 13.62 -7.89
#